data_AF-A0A5E4KXD2-F1
#
_entry.id   AF-A0A5E4KXD2-F1
#
_cell.length_a   1.000
_cell.length_b   1.000
_cell.length_c   1.000
_cell.angle_alpha   90.00
_cell.angle_beta   90.00
_cell.angle_gamma   90.00
#
_symmetry.space_group_name_H-M   'P 1'
#
loop_
_entity.id
_entity.type
_entity.pdbx_description
1 polymer ?
#
loop_
_entity_poly.entity_id
_entity_poly.type
_entity_poly.pdbx_seq_one_letter_code
_entity_poly.pdbx_strand_id
1 'polypeptide(L)'
;MRRLILLLLLGISTIALVTALGAGDKVRSGKDVAEVNEKIIYFPLVPVPDVPVPDVSLPKSMDNLFPPKADRPIWLLGMMAQGTYFTSIAADLSEKDLENAREDFKKFKAQYKNNSKLVPEWEGFFLMYPVDSLEAALKTGDQNKIMAAYGNMGQVCENCHSVNMPKVQMKYHWRTLDGKKFTEISVPLENENISFSRLMQLIDANFIGVGADIGQNQIENSKLRFKDFNATFQAMKGVCSNCHASERKYYIDEDVQNKLDNLGQALSESPINPDKVGMLSQEIGEESCFKCHLVHVPAALAQEREGMAK
;
A
#
# COMPACT_ATOMS: atom_id res chain seq x y z
N MET A 1 -16.78 23.90 11.36
CA MET A 1 -16.04 22.89 12.17
C MET A 1 -15.51 21.68 11.38
N ARG A 2 -15.36 21.74 10.04
CA ARG A 2 -14.87 20.61 9.21
C ARG A 2 -13.51 20.83 8.52
N ARG A 3 -12.82 21.95 8.79
CA ARG A 3 -11.51 22.27 8.18
C ARG A 3 -10.30 22.15 9.14
N LEU A 4 -10.53 21.80 10.41
CA LEU A 4 -9.45 21.78 11.42
C LEU A 4 -8.73 20.42 11.57
N ILE A 5 -9.26 19.34 10.98
CA ILE A 5 -8.73 17.98 11.18
C ILE A 5 -7.63 17.62 10.16
N LEU A 6 -7.59 18.29 9.00
CA LEU A 6 -6.60 17.98 7.96
C LEU A 6 -5.21 18.59 8.20
N LEU A 7 -5.10 19.58 9.09
CA LEU A 7 -3.82 20.27 9.36
C LEU A 7 -2.95 19.57 10.43
N LEU A 8 -3.49 18.60 11.17
CA LEU A 8 -2.74 17.91 12.22
C LEU A 8 -1.92 16.71 11.71
N LEU A 9 -2.26 16.14 10.55
CA LEU A 9 -1.57 14.95 10.01
C LEU A 9 -0.39 15.27 9.09
N LEU A 10 -0.32 16.49 8.53
CA LEU A 10 0.81 16.94 7.70
C LEU A 10 1.96 17.58 8.51
N GLY A 11 1.72 17.96 9.77
CA GLY A 11 2.71 18.62 10.63
C GLY A 11 3.65 17.70 11.39
N ILE A 12 3.38 16.39 11.43
CA ILE A 12 4.18 15.42 12.21
C ILE A 12 5.37 14.88 11.39
N SER A 13 5.29 14.92 10.05
CA SER A 13 6.35 14.41 9.17
C SER A 13 7.58 15.30 9.05
N THR A 14 7.53 16.57 9.45
CA THR A 14 8.68 17.50 9.33
C THR A 14 9.44 17.70 10.64
N ILE A 15 8.87 17.38 11.80
CA ILE A 15 9.53 17.58 13.09
C ILE A 15 10.38 16.37 13.48
N ALA A 16 10.03 15.15 13.05
CA ALA A 16 10.78 13.94 13.38
C ALA A 16 12.11 13.78 12.60
N LEU A 17 12.36 14.55 11.55
CA LEU A 17 13.61 14.47 10.77
C LEU A 17 14.71 15.42 11.27
N VAL A 18 14.41 16.32 12.22
CA VAL A 18 15.35 17.36 12.68
C VAL A 18 16.07 16.99 13.99
N THR A 19 15.62 16.00 14.74
CA THR A 19 16.27 15.57 16.00
C THR A 19 17.21 14.37 15.88
N ALA A 20 17.41 13.80 14.69
CA ALA A 20 18.21 12.57 14.52
C ALA A 20 19.66 12.78 14.02
N LEU A 21 20.17 14.01 13.93
CA LEU A 21 21.56 14.28 13.50
C LEU A 21 22.24 15.28 14.42
N GLY A 22 22.84 14.77 15.49
CA GLY A 22 23.77 15.51 16.35
C GLY A 22 25.05 14.70 16.58
N ALA A 23 26.09 14.99 15.79
CA ALA A 23 27.50 15.06 16.18
C ALA A 23 28.39 14.93 14.93
N GLY A 24 28.88 16.06 14.43
CA GLY A 24 29.82 16.12 13.31
C GLY A 24 30.13 17.56 12.98
N ASP A 25 31.07 18.14 13.72
CA ASP A 25 31.52 19.53 13.63
C ASP A 25 31.85 19.96 12.19
N LYS A 26 30.97 20.79 11.62
CA LYS A 26 31.31 21.91 10.73
C LYS A 26 30.07 22.79 10.60
N VAL A 27 30.07 23.91 11.32
CA VAL A 27 29.12 25.01 11.16
C VAL A 27 29.21 25.52 9.72
N ARG A 28 28.34 25.02 8.83
CA ARG A 28 28.07 25.64 7.54
C ARG A 28 27.19 26.86 7.80
N SER A 29 27.68 28.01 7.38
CA SER A 29 27.04 29.30 7.59
C SER A 29 25.62 29.32 7.01
N GLY A 30 24.70 30.06 7.64
CA GLY A 30 23.30 30.21 7.21
C GLY A 30 23.08 30.84 5.82
N LYS A 31 24.14 31.10 5.04
CA LYS A 31 24.04 31.52 3.63
C LYS A 31 23.91 30.34 2.67
N ASP A 32 24.45 29.17 2.98
CA ASP A 32 24.44 28.02 2.04
C ASP A 32 23.08 27.30 1.98
N VAL A 33 22.21 27.48 2.98
CA VAL A 33 20.84 26.91 2.97
C VAL A 33 19.86 27.82 2.22
N ALA A 34 20.17 29.11 2.09
CA ALA A 34 19.33 30.05 1.35
C ALA A 34 19.45 29.86 -0.18
N GLU A 35 20.64 29.46 -0.66
CA GLU A 35 20.91 29.34 -2.11
C GLU A 35 20.40 28.02 -2.71
N VAL A 36 20.23 26.97 -1.90
CA VAL A 36 19.64 25.67 -2.35
C VAL A 36 18.10 25.73 -2.40
N ASN A 37 17.48 26.71 -1.73
CA ASN A 37 16.02 26.89 -1.72
C ASN A 37 15.46 27.66 -2.93
N GLU A 38 16.29 28.25 -3.80
CA GLU A 38 15.81 28.98 -5.00
C GLU A 38 15.61 28.11 -6.26
N LYS A 39 15.81 26.78 -6.18
CA LYS A 39 15.58 25.86 -7.30
C LYS A 39 14.68 24.66 -7.01
N ILE A 40 13.89 24.70 -5.93
CA ILE A 40 12.73 23.82 -5.84
C ILE A 40 11.64 24.47 -6.66
N ILE A 41 11.44 23.97 -7.88
CA ILE A 41 10.25 24.27 -8.68
C ILE A 41 9.06 23.71 -7.87
N TYR A 42 8.44 24.58 -7.07
CA TYR A 42 7.17 24.29 -6.44
C TYR A 42 6.14 24.23 -7.56
N PHE A 43 5.80 23.02 -8.01
CA PHE A 43 4.58 22.84 -8.78
C PHE A 43 3.43 23.23 -7.84
N PRO A 44 2.65 24.28 -8.16
CA PRO A 44 1.47 24.57 -7.36
C PRO A 44 0.59 23.31 -7.42
N LEU A 45 0.27 22.74 -6.26
CA LEU A 45 -0.80 21.76 -6.16
C LEU A 45 -2.06 22.47 -6.62
N VAL A 46 -2.42 22.24 -7.88
CA VAL A 46 -3.68 22.68 -8.45
C VAL A 46 -4.77 22.10 -7.55
N PRO A 47 -5.71 22.91 -7.04
CA PRO A 47 -6.87 22.37 -6.34
C PRO A 47 -7.51 21.36 -7.28
N VAL A 48 -7.51 20.09 -6.89
CA VAL A 48 -8.24 19.08 -7.65
C VAL A 48 -9.69 19.52 -7.57
N PRO A 49 -10.35 19.89 -8.69
CA PRO A 49 -11.79 20.15 -8.66
C PRO A 49 -12.47 18.92 -8.07
N ASP A 50 -13.68 19.05 -7.51
CA ASP A 50 -14.49 17.88 -7.16
C ASP A 50 -14.74 17.09 -8.45
N VAL A 51 -13.81 16.19 -8.76
CA VAL A 51 -13.93 15.24 -9.87
C VAL A 51 -15.06 14.32 -9.42
N PRO A 52 -16.21 14.33 -10.12
CA PRO A 52 -17.25 13.37 -9.84
C PRO A 52 -16.58 12.00 -9.86
N VAL A 53 -16.63 11.26 -8.75
CA VAL A 53 -16.08 9.91 -8.69
C VAL A 53 -16.82 9.13 -9.80
N PRO A 54 -16.16 8.82 -10.93
CA PRO A 54 -16.86 8.20 -12.05
C PRO A 54 -17.40 6.87 -11.57
N ASP A 55 -18.58 6.46 -12.08
CA ASP A 55 -19.20 5.18 -11.73
C ASP A 55 -18.13 4.08 -11.63
N VAL A 56 -18.00 3.60 -10.40
CA VAL A 56 -16.87 2.82 -9.89
C VAL A 56 -17.04 1.33 -10.22
N SER A 57 -18.12 0.97 -10.92
CA SER A 57 -18.49 -0.43 -11.09
C SER A 57 -17.57 -1.15 -12.09
N LEU A 58 -16.86 -2.16 -11.57
CA LEU A 58 -16.22 -3.16 -12.42
C LEU A 58 -17.30 -3.95 -13.19
N PRO A 59 -17.01 -4.39 -14.42
CA PRO A 59 -17.90 -5.27 -15.17
C PRO A 59 -18.31 -6.49 -14.33
N LYS A 60 -19.58 -6.90 -14.42
CA LYS A 60 -20.07 -8.06 -13.67
C LYS A 60 -19.42 -9.36 -14.12
N SER A 61 -18.98 -9.44 -15.38
CA SER A 61 -18.24 -10.57 -15.93
C SER A 61 -16.99 -10.91 -15.12
N MET A 62 -16.33 -9.91 -14.52
CA MET A 62 -15.16 -10.09 -13.67
C MET A 62 -15.43 -10.96 -12.44
N ASP A 63 -16.65 -11.01 -11.92
CA ASP A 63 -16.95 -11.83 -10.74
C ASP A 63 -16.64 -13.32 -10.99
N ASN A 64 -16.78 -13.78 -12.24
CA ASN A 64 -16.56 -15.17 -12.62
C ASN A 64 -15.07 -15.51 -12.78
N LEU A 65 -14.18 -14.52 -12.66
CA LEU A 65 -12.73 -14.67 -12.85
C LEU A 65 -11.96 -14.67 -11.53
N PHE A 66 -12.66 -14.57 -10.39
CA PHE A 66 -12.07 -14.54 -9.06
C PHE A 66 -12.81 -15.49 -8.10
N PRO A 67 -12.12 -15.99 -7.05
CA PRO A 67 -12.79 -16.66 -5.95
C PRO A 67 -13.85 -15.77 -5.28
N PRO A 68 -14.95 -16.36 -4.78
CA PRO A 68 -15.22 -17.80 -4.69
C PRO A 68 -15.90 -18.40 -5.95
N LYS A 69 -16.29 -17.61 -6.95
CA LYS A 69 -16.96 -18.14 -8.15
C LYS A 69 -16.02 -18.93 -9.05
N ALA A 70 -14.76 -18.52 -9.11
CA ALA A 70 -13.67 -19.28 -9.71
C ALA A 70 -12.88 -20.02 -8.62
N ASP A 71 -12.26 -21.14 -8.99
CA ASP A 71 -11.33 -21.91 -8.15
C ASP A 71 -10.04 -21.13 -7.86
N ARG A 72 -9.68 -20.18 -8.72
CA ARG A 72 -8.47 -19.33 -8.64
C ARG A 72 -8.69 -17.99 -9.36
N PRO A 73 -7.82 -16.98 -9.16
CA PRO A 73 -7.97 -15.67 -9.81
C PRO A 73 -7.52 -15.72 -11.28
N ILE A 74 -8.37 -16.22 -12.17
CA ILE A 74 -8.11 -16.45 -13.61
C ILE A 74 -7.58 -15.18 -14.28
N TRP A 75 -8.21 -14.02 -14.05
CA TRP A 75 -7.79 -12.75 -14.65
C TRP A 75 -6.36 -12.35 -14.23
N LEU A 76 -6.07 -12.44 -12.93
CA LEU A 76 -4.75 -12.08 -12.40
C LEU A 76 -3.67 -12.98 -12.97
N LEU A 77 -3.89 -14.30 -13.00
CA LEU A 77 -2.94 -15.26 -13.55
C LEU A 77 -2.71 -15.03 -15.06
N GLY A 78 -3.76 -14.72 -15.81
CA GLY A 78 -3.65 -14.37 -17.23
C GLY A 78 -2.84 -13.08 -17.45
N MET A 79 -3.03 -12.07 -16.59
CA MET A 79 -2.26 -10.83 -16.65
C MET A 79 -0.80 -11.02 -16.25
N MET A 80 -0.50 -11.84 -15.25
CA MET A 80 0.87 -12.20 -14.89
C MET A 80 1.58 -12.92 -16.04
N ALA A 81 0.93 -13.91 -16.66
CA ALA A 81 1.50 -14.61 -17.82
C ALA A 81 1.77 -13.66 -18.99
N GLN A 82 0.84 -12.75 -19.29
CA GLN A 82 1.04 -11.73 -20.33
C GLN A 82 2.21 -10.80 -19.98
N GLY A 83 2.29 -10.35 -18.73
CA GLY A 83 3.36 -9.50 -18.21
C GLY A 83 4.72 -10.17 -18.31
N THR A 84 4.81 -11.47 -17.96
CA THR A 84 6.04 -12.26 -18.12
C THR A 84 6.56 -12.20 -19.56
N TYR A 85 5.73 -12.57 -20.54
CA TYR A 85 6.18 -12.56 -21.94
C TYR A 85 6.50 -11.15 -22.44
N PHE A 86 5.73 -10.13 -22.04
CA PHE A 86 6.02 -8.76 -22.41
C PHE A 86 7.38 -8.31 -21.87
N THR A 87 7.63 -8.49 -20.57
CA THR A 87 8.90 -8.10 -19.94
C THR A 87 10.08 -8.91 -20.48
N SER A 88 9.90 -10.20 -20.79
CA SER A 88 10.97 -11.01 -21.36
C SER A 88 11.46 -10.50 -22.71
N ILE A 89 10.59 -9.94 -23.56
CA ILE A 89 11.02 -9.30 -24.82
C ILE A 89 12.09 -8.24 -24.55
N ALA A 90 11.90 -7.39 -23.54
CA ALA A 90 12.88 -6.36 -23.19
C ALA A 90 14.16 -6.95 -22.57
N ALA A 91 14.04 -8.02 -21.77
CA ALA A 91 15.18 -8.72 -21.21
C ALA A 91 16.05 -9.35 -22.31
N ASP A 92 15.45 -10.11 -23.22
CA ASP A 92 16.12 -10.73 -24.36
C ASP A 92 16.80 -9.69 -25.25
N LEU A 93 16.13 -8.57 -25.54
CA LEU A 93 16.71 -7.47 -26.32
C LEU A 93 17.91 -6.81 -25.62
N SER A 94 17.94 -6.77 -24.29
CA SER A 94 19.08 -6.25 -23.53
C SER A 94 20.30 -7.16 -23.63
N GLU A 95 20.07 -8.46 -23.84
CA GLU A 95 21.08 -9.50 -24.06
C GLU A 95 21.43 -9.67 -25.55
N LYS A 96 20.81 -8.87 -26.43
CA LYS A 96 20.90 -8.95 -27.90
C LYS A 96 20.37 -10.27 -28.47
N ASP A 97 19.50 -10.95 -27.74
CA ASP A 97 18.85 -12.19 -28.16
C ASP A 97 17.54 -11.90 -28.91
N LEU A 98 17.68 -11.48 -30.17
CA LEU A 98 16.53 -11.16 -31.00
C LEU A 98 15.64 -12.38 -31.31
N GLU A 99 16.20 -13.59 -31.25
CA GLU A 99 15.44 -14.81 -31.53
C GLU A 99 14.45 -15.11 -30.40
N ASN A 100 14.93 -15.13 -29.15
CA ASN A 100 14.06 -15.32 -27.99
C ASN A 100 13.07 -14.16 -27.83
N ALA A 101 13.49 -12.91 -28.11
CA ALA A 101 12.57 -11.76 -28.10
C ALA A 101 11.38 -11.94 -29.06
N ARG A 102 11.60 -12.59 -30.22
CA ARG A 102 10.53 -12.89 -31.18
C ARG A 102 9.65 -14.05 -30.71
N GLU A 103 10.22 -15.07 -30.08
CA GLU A 103 9.43 -16.17 -29.50
C GLU A 103 8.55 -15.70 -28.34
N ASP A 104 9.09 -14.87 -27.45
CA ASP A 104 8.31 -14.30 -26.35
C ASP A 104 7.26 -13.29 -26.84
N PHE A 105 7.53 -12.56 -27.92
CA PHE A 105 6.49 -11.78 -28.59
C PHE A 105 5.32 -12.64 -29.10
N LYS A 106 5.58 -13.82 -29.68
CA LYS A 106 4.50 -14.73 -30.13
C LYS A 106 3.63 -15.17 -28.95
N LYS A 107 4.27 -15.52 -27.82
CA LYS A 107 3.58 -15.92 -26.58
C LYS A 107 2.78 -14.75 -25.99
N PHE A 108 3.37 -13.55 -25.94
CA PHE A 108 2.69 -12.32 -25.54
C PHE A 108 1.46 -12.05 -26.41
N LYS A 109 1.60 -12.05 -27.74
CA LYS A 109 0.48 -11.80 -28.69
C LYS A 109 -0.64 -12.81 -28.52
N ALA A 110 -0.32 -14.09 -28.31
CA ALA A 110 -1.32 -15.12 -28.03
C ALA A 110 -2.03 -14.87 -26.69
N GLN A 111 -1.29 -14.59 -25.63
CA GLN A 111 -1.86 -14.34 -24.30
C GLN A 111 -2.71 -13.06 -24.28
N TYR A 112 -2.27 -12.00 -24.95
CA TYR A 112 -3.00 -10.74 -25.10
C TYR A 112 -4.39 -10.96 -25.71
N LYS A 113 -4.47 -11.76 -26.80
CA LYS A 113 -5.73 -12.14 -27.45
C LYS A 113 -6.60 -13.07 -26.60
N ASN A 114 -5.99 -13.88 -25.73
CA ASN A 114 -6.75 -14.73 -24.82
C ASN A 114 -7.34 -13.89 -23.69
N ASN A 115 -6.54 -13.01 -23.08
CA ASN A 115 -6.98 -12.10 -22.03
C ASN A 115 -8.07 -11.13 -22.52
N SER A 116 -8.00 -10.66 -23.77
CA SER A 116 -9.03 -9.77 -24.34
C SER A 116 -10.43 -10.36 -24.39
N LYS A 117 -10.55 -11.70 -24.31
CA LYS A 117 -11.83 -12.41 -24.34
C LYS A 117 -12.40 -12.69 -22.95
N LEU A 118 -11.59 -12.54 -21.90
CA LEU A 118 -12.02 -12.85 -20.52
C LEU A 118 -13.02 -11.80 -20.00
N VAL A 119 -12.87 -10.55 -20.43
CA VAL A 119 -13.71 -9.42 -20.02
C VAL A 119 -14.16 -8.66 -21.26
N PRO A 120 -15.25 -9.10 -21.92
CA PRO A 120 -15.71 -8.49 -23.17
C PRO A 120 -15.95 -6.98 -23.06
N GLU A 121 -16.38 -6.51 -21.89
CA GLU A 121 -16.60 -5.08 -21.61
C GLU A 121 -15.30 -4.24 -21.67
N TRP A 122 -14.14 -4.89 -21.66
CA TRP A 122 -12.82 -4.26 -21.77
C TRP A 122 -12.16 -4.44 -23.14
N GLU A 123 -12.87 -4.96 -24.15
CA GLU A 123 -12.31 -5.15 -25.49
C GLU A 123 -11.66 -3.87 -26.06
N GLY A 124 -12.23 -2.69 -25.76
CA GLY A 124 -11.68 -1.39 -26.18
C GLY A 124 -10.28 -1.07 -25.61
N PHE A 125 -9.85 -1.73 -24.53
CA PHE A 125 -8.48 -1.63 -24.01
C PHE A 125 -7.49 -2.57 -24.72
N PHE A 126 -7.97 -3.56 -25.47
CA PHE A 126 -7.14 -4.56 -26.15
C PHE A 126 -6.90 -4.20 -27.62
N LEU A 127 -6.23 -3.07 -27.84
CA LEU A 127 -5.92 -2.59 -29.19
C LEU A 127 -4.87 -3.48 -29.86
N MET A 128 -5.13 -3.93 -31.09
CA MET A 128 -4.21 -4.80 -31.84
C MET A 128 -3.15 -4.03 -32.64
N TYR A 129 -3.42 -2.78 -33.05
CA TYR A 129 -2.44 -2.00 -33.84
C TYR A 129 -1.06 -1.82 -33.16
N PRO A 130 -0.93 -1.63 -31.82
CA PRO A 130 0.36 -1.53 -31.15
C PRO A 130 1.08 -2.88 -31.12
N VAL A 131 0.33 -3.97 -30.97
CA VAL A 131 0.84 -5.34 -31.03
C VAL A 131 1.43 -5.62 -32.40
N ASP A 132 0.72 -5.26 -33.47
CA ASP A 132 1.18 -5.47 -34.85
C ASP A 132 2.36 -4.55 -35.20
N SER A 133 2.40 -3.34 -34.63
CA SER A 133 3.54 -2.42 -34.76
C SER A 133 4.81 -2.97 -34.08
N LEU A 134 4.68 -3.58 -32.90
CA LEU A 134 5.79 -4.25 -32.22
C LEU A 134 6.27 -5.47 -33.01
N GLU A 135 5.37 -6.26 -33.59
CA GLU A 135 5.74 -7.36 -34.47
C GLU A 135 6.55 -6.89 -35.68
N ALA A 136 6.09 -5.83 -36.34
CA ALA A 136 6.77 -5.23 -37.48
C ALA A 136 8.16 -4.73 -37.09
N ALA A 137 8.30 -4.07 -35.93
CA ALA A 137 9.58 -3.59 -35.43
C ALA A 137 10.55 -4.74 -35.15
N LEU A 138 10.11 -5.83 -34.52
CA LEU A 138 10.94 -7.02 -34.23
C LEU A 138 11.49 -7.69 -35.50
N LYS A 139 10.78 -7.59 -36.63
CA LYS A 139 11.26 -8.08 -37.93
C LYS A 139 12.44 -7.28 -38.47
N THR A 140 12.56 -6.00 -38.11
CA THR A 140 13.65 -5.13 -38.58
C THR A 140 14.98 -5.41 -37.91
N GLY A 141 14.97 -5.93 -36.67
CA GLY A 141 16.19 -6.06 -35.84
C GLY A 141 16.79 -4.72 -35.38
N ASP A 142 16.14 -3.59 -35.70
CA ASP A 142 16.56 -2.25 -35.30
C ASP A 142 16.10 -1.98 -33.87
N GLN A 143 17.03 -2.02 -32.92
CA GLN A 143 16.74 -1.91 -31.50
C GLN A 143 16.00 -0.61 -31.15
N ASN A 144 16.30 0.50 -31.83
CA ASN A 144 15.62 1.78 -31.57
C ASN A 144 14.14 1.71 -31.98
N LYS A 145 13.86 1.12 -33.15
CA LYS A 145 12.47 0.92 -33.61
C LYS A 145 11.72 -0.05 -32.71
N ILE A 146 12.39 -1.12 -32.27
CA ILE A 146 11.80 -2.12 -31.38
C ILE A 146 11.43 -1.48 -30.04
N MET A 147 12.35 -0.76 -29.40
CA MET A 147 12.08 -0.15 -28.10
C MET A 147 11.03 0.96 -28.16
N ALA A 148 10.98 1.73 -29.26
CA ALA A 148 9.90 2.69 -29.48
C ALA A 148 8.52 2.00 -29.58
N ALA A 149 8.42 0.92 -30.37
CA ALA A 149 7.19 0.15 -30.50
C ALA A 149 6.79 -0.56 -29.18
N TYR A 150 7.78 -1.06 -28.44
CA TYR A 150 7.60 -1.65 -27.12
C TYR A 150 7.00 -0.64 -26.12
N GLY A 151 7.55 0.59 -26.09
CA GLY A 151 7.02 1.67 -25.25
C GLY A 151 5.57 2.03 -25.58
N ASN A 152 5.22 2.10 -26.87
CA ASN A 152 3.84 2.34 -27.30
C ASN A 152 2.88 1.22 -26.87
N MET A 153 3.31 -0.05 -26.91
CA MET A 153 2.54 -1.16 -26.37
C MET A 153 2.38 -1.04 -24.84
N GLY A 154 3.43 -0.62 -24.13
CA GLY A 154 3.39 -0.38 -22.69
C GLY A 154 2.31 0.64 -22.28
N GLN A 155 2.13 1.72 -23.06
CA GLN A 155 1.09 2.73 -22.80
C GLN A 155 -0.33 2.17 -22.88
N VAL A 156 -0.58 1.17 -23.74
CA VAL A 156 -1.87 0.48 -23.80
C VAL A 156 -2.17 -0.24 -22.49
N CYS A 157 -1.17 -0.94 -21.96
CA CYS A 157 -1.26 -1.63 -20.67
C CYS A 157 -1.53 -0.62 -19.54
N GLU A 158 -0.80 0.50 -19.53
CA GLU A 158 -0.94 1.57 -18.53
C GLU A 158 -2.35 2.20 -18.53
N ASN A 159 -2.92 2.46 -19.70
CA ASN A 159 -4.26 3.06 -19.82
C ASN A 159 -5.35 2.20 -19.16
N CYS A 160 -5.26 0.87 -19.29
CA CYS A 160 -6.18 -0.02 -18.59
C CYS A 160 -5.84 -0.12 -17.09
N HIS A 161 -4.57 -0.28 -16.75
CA HIS A 161 -4.13 -0.51 -15.38
C HIS A 161 -4.41 0.68 -14.45
N SER A 162 -4.11 1.90 -14.88
CA SER A 162 -4.31 3.11 -14.08
C SER A 162 -5.77 3.32 -13.66
N VAL A 163 -6.73 2.89 -14.49
CA VAL A 163 -8.17 3.04 -14.24
C VAL A 163 -8.75 1.83 -13.51
N ASN A 164 -8.42 0.62 -13.95
CA ASN A 164 -9.14 -0.59 -13.54
C ASN A 164 -8.40 -1.40 -12.47
N MET A 165 -7.07 -1.42 -12.46
CA MET A 165 -6.32 -2.25 -11.51
C MET A 165 -6.62 -1.88 -10.04
N PRO A 166 -6.65 -0.59 -9.62
CA PRO A 166 -7.03 -0.24 -8.25
C PRO A 166 -8.42 -0.76 -7.87
N LYS A 167 -9.38 -0.70 -8.80
CA LYS A 167 -10.74 -1.20 -8.59
C LYS A 167 -10.77 -2.72 -8.41
N VAL A 168 -10.02 -3.45 -9.25
CA VAL A 168 -9.89 -4.92 -9.16
C VAL A 168 -9.27 -5.32 -7.83
N GLN A 169 -8.20 -4.65 -7.41
CA GLN A 169 -7.55 -4.87 -6.12
C GLN A 169 -8.54 -4.62 -4.97
N MET A 170 -9.28 -3.51 -5.02
CA MET A 170 -10.25 -3.19 -3.97
C MET A 170 -11.37 -4.23 -3.86
N LYS A 171 -11.90 -4.67 -5.00
CA LYS A 171 -13.05 -5.58 -5.01
C LYS A 171 -12.68 -7.01 -4.66
N TYR A 172 -11.57 -7.53 -5.18
CA TYR A 172 -11.27 -8.96 -5.12
C TYR A 172 -10.10 -9.34 -4.19
N HIS A 173 -9.29 -8.37 -3.75
CA HIS A 173 -8.10 -8.65 -2.92
C HIS A 173 -8.14 -7.98 -1.54
N TRP A 174 -8.88 -6.88 -1.38
CA TRP A 174 -8.97 -6.15 -0.10
C TRP A 174 -10.25 -6.38 0.69
N ARG A 175 -10.89 -7.54 0.52
CA ARG A 175 -12.04 -7.95 1.33
C ARG A 175 -11.68 -9.09 2.26
N THR A 176 -12.50 -9.31 3.28
CA THR A 176 -12.41 -10.52 4.10
C THR A 176 -12.66 -11.77 3.24
N LEU A 177 -12.31 -12.94 3.75
CA LEU A 177 -12.54 -14.24 3.11
C LEU A 177 -14.03 -14.50 2.82
N ASP A 178 -14.93 -13.88 3.60
CA ASP A 178 -16.38 -13.91 3.40
C ASP A 178 -16.93 -12.68 2.63
N GLY A 179 -16.05 -11.84 2.06
CA GLY A 179 -16.41 -10.75 1.14
C GLY A 179 -16.82 -9.42 1.79
N LYS A 180 -16.70 -9.30 3.11
CA LYS A 180 -16.99 -8.08 3.89
C LYS A 180 -15.88 -7.03 3.76
N LYS A 181 -16.25 -5.78 4.06
CA LYS A 181 -15.31 -4.64 4.19
C LYS A 181 -14.61 -4.66 5.55
N PHE A 182 -13.48 -3.95 5.66
CA PHE A 182 -12.81 -3.75 6.96
C PHE A 182 -13.75 -3.15 8.01
N THR A 183 -14.58 -2.18 7.62
CA THR A 183 -15.55 -1.51 8.52
C THR A 183 -16.65 -2.42 9.05
N GLU A 184 -16.83 -3.59 8.44
CA GLU A 184 -17.84 -4.59 8.81
C GLU A 184 -17.25 -5.70 9.71
N ILE A 185 -15.93 -5.66 9.97
CA ILE A 185 -15.27 -6.59 10.89
C ILE A 185 -15.62 -6.21 12.33
N SER A 186 -16.12 -7.20 13.06
CA SER A 186 -16.33 -7.15 14.50
C SER A 186 -15.17 -7.82 15.21
N VAL A 187 -14.58 -7.14 16.18
CA VAL A 187 -13.40 -7.60 16.93
C VAL A 187 -13.80 -7.87 18.37
N PRO A 188 -13.65 -9.11 18.86
CA PRO A 188 -13.81 -9.41 20.27
C PRO A 188 -12.70 -8.72 21.08
N LEU A 189 -13.09 -7.89 22.05
CA LEU A 189 -12.18 -7.27 22.99
C LEU A 189 -12.79 -7.36 24.39
N GLU A 190 -12.18 -8.19 25.24
CA GLU A 190 -12.66 -8.51 26.59
C GLU A 190 -14.13 -9.00 26.59
N ASN A 191 -15.07 -8.15 27.02
CA ASN A 191 -16.48 -8.47 27.21
C ASN A 191 -17.39 -7.85 26.13
N GLU A 192 -16.83 -7.19 25.13
CA GLU A 192 -17.59 -6.56 24.05
C GLU A 192 -17.01 -6.87 22.67
N ASN A 193 -17.85 -6.67 21.67
CA ASN A 193 -17.48 -6.72 20.26
C ASN A 193 -17.41 -5.28 19.74
N ILE A 194 -16.23 -4.82 19.38
CA ILE A 194 -16.02 -3.48 18.83
C ILE A 194 -15.84 -3.52 17.31
N SER A 195 -16.06 -2.40 16.63
CA SER A 195 -15.75 -2.30 15.20
C SER A 195 -14.24 -2.21 14.98
N PHE A 196 -13.78 -2.63 13.80
CA PHE A 196 -12.38 -2.46 13.40
C PHE A 196 -11.91 -1.00 13.51
N SER A 197 -12.73 -0.04 13.06
CA SER A 197 -12.40 1.39 13.18
C SER A 197 -12.25 1.83 14.64
N ARG A 198 -13.07 1.30 15.55
CA ARG A 198 -12.93 1.56 16.99
C ARG A 198 -11.66 0.94 17.56
N LEU A 199 -11.31 -0.27 17.14
CA LEU A 199 -10.04 -0.91 17.51
C LEU A 199 -8.85 -0.02 17.11
N MET A 200 -8.83 0.50 15.88
CA MET A 200 -7.73 1.36 15.40
C MET A 200 -7.58 2.62 16.25
N GLN A 201 -8.71 3.25 16.62
CA GLN A 201 -8.69 4.44 17.48
C GLN A 201 -8.14 4.14 18.88
N LEU A 202 -8.46 2.97 19.44
CA LEU A 202 -7.95 2.57 20.75
C LEU A 202 -6.46 2.26 20.69
N ILE A 203 -5.99 1.57 19.64
CA ILE A 203 -4.56 1.31 19.43
C ILE A 203 -3.79 2.63 19.34
N ASP A 204 -4.23 3.56 18.48
CA ASP A 204 -3.57 4.85 18.27
C ASP A 204 -3.53 5.69 19.55
N ALA A 205 -4.69 5.89 20.20
CA ALA A 205 -4.80 6.71 21.41
C ALA A 205 -3.96 6.15 22.56
N ASN A 206 -3.95 4.83 22.74
CA ASN A 206 -3.20 4.21 23.83
C ASN A 206 -1.69 4.18 23.54
N PHE A 207 -1.29 3.89 22.29
CA PHE A 207 0.12 3.89 21.90
C PHE A 207 0.77 5.27 22.05
N ILE A 208 0.16 6.31 21.49
CA ILE A 208 0.64 7.70 21.63
C ILE A 208 0.56 8.16 23.08
N GLY A 209 -0.48 7.74 23.80
CA GLY A 209 -0.71 8.06 25.21
C GLY A 209 0.43 7.65 26.13
N VAL A 210 1.12 6.53 25.86
CA VAL A 210 2.26 6.06 26.69
C VAL A 210 3.33 7.14 26.84
N GLY A 211 3.81 7.69 25.72
CA GLY A 211 4.86 8.72 25.73
C GLY A 211 4.34 10.07 26.24
N ALA A 212 3.10 10.43 25.89
CA ALA A 212 2.47 11.66 26.35
C ALA A 212 2.35 11.73 27.87
N ASP A 213 1.92 10.63 28.51
CA ASP A 213 1.75 10.54 29.96
C ASP A 213 3.10 10.57 30.69
N ILE A 214 4.16 9.95 30.14
CA ILE A 214 5.53 10.07 30.68
C ILE A 214 5.99 11.53 30.65
N GLY A 215 5.80 12.23 29.52
CA GLY A 215 6.17 13.64 29.39
C GLY A 215 5.42 14.56 30.37
N GLN A 216 4.25 14.14 30.85
CA GLN A 216 3.44 14.85 31.84
C GLN A 216 3.66 14.35 33.28
N ASN A 217 4.63 13.45 33.51
CA ASN A 217 4.90 12.81 34.79
C ASN A 217 3.70 12.00 35.36
N GLN A 218 2.84 11.48 34.48
CA GLN A 218 1.68 10.65 34.81
C GLN A 218 2.02 9.16 34.63
N ILE A 219 2.98 8.67 35.41
CA ILE A 219 3.58 7.33 35.23
C ILE A 219 2.56 6.19 35.28
N GLU A 220 1.62 6.24 36.22
CA GLU A 220 0.59 5.19 36.35
C GLU A 220 -0.39 5.19 35.18
N ASN A 221 -0.69 6.36 34.61
CA ASN A 221 -1.51 6.45 33.39
C ASN A 221 -0.77 5.85 32.20
N SER A 222 0.53 6.12 32.05
CA SER A 222 1.35 5.54 30.97
C SER A 222 1.36 4.00 31.01
N LYS A 223 1.48 3.40 32.19
CA LYS A 223 1.39 1.94 32.36
C LYS A 223 0.02 1.39 31.98
N LEU A 224 -1.05 2.09 32.36
CA LEU A 224 -2.42 1.72 31.97
C LEU A 224 -2.61 1.82 30.44
N ARG A 225 -2.11 2.90 29.82
CA ARG A 225 -2.11 3.06 28.35
C ARG A 225 -1.39 1.91 27.66
N PHE A 226 -0.21 1.53 28.14
CA PHE A 226 0.52 0.41 27.56
C PHE A 226 -0.25 -0.91 27.71
N LYS A 227 -0.86 -1.16 28.86
CA LYS A 227 -1.70 -2.35 29.07
C LYS A 227 -2.84 -2.42 28.04
N ASP A 228 -3.57 -1.31 27.86
CA ASP A 228 -4.70 -1.24 26.93
C ASP A 228 -4.24 -1.32 25.47
N PHE A 229 -3.11 -0.69 25.15
CA PHE A 229 -2.46 -0.82 23.83
C PHE A 229 -2.08 -2.27 23.55
N ASN A 230 -1.40 -2.95 24.48
CA ASN A 230 -1.00 -4.34 24.28
C ASN A 230 -2.24 -5.24 24.09
N ALA A 231 -3.28 -5.08 24.91
CA ALA A 231 -4.52 -5.85 24.76
C ALA A 231 -5.17 -5.66 23.38
N THR A 232 -5.31 -4.41 22.92
CA THR A 232 -5.87 -4.10 21.60
C THR A 232 -4.98 -4.55 20.44
N PHE A 233 -3.65 -4.49 20.62
CA PHE A 233 -2.68 -4.99 19.65
C PHE A 233 -2.72 -6.53 19.54
N GLN A 234 -2.89 -7.25 20.65
CA GLN A 234 -3.11 -8.70 20.61
C GLN A 234 -4.42 -9.06 19.91
N ALA A 235 -5.50 -8.30 20.15
CA ALA A 235 -6.77 -8.51 19.47
C ALA A 235 -6.65 -8.34 17.93
N MET A 236 -5.78 -7.43 17.48
CA MET A 236 -5.47 -7.27 16.05
C MET A 236 -4.96 -8.57 15.40
N LYS A 237 -4.16 -9.37 16.11
CA LYS A 237 -3.64 -10.64 15.58
C LYS A 237 -4.75 -11.56 15.10
N GLY A 238 -5.87 -11.59 15.83
CA GLY A 238 -7.08 -12.34 15.43
C GLY A 238 -7.75 -11.77 14.18
N VAL A 239 -7.76 -10.43 14.04
CA VAL A 239 -8.39 -9.74 12.91
C VAL A 239 -7.76 -10.15 11.58
N CYS A 240 -6.45 -10.36 11.53
CA CYS A 240 -5.74 -10.73 10.31
C CYS A 240 -6.37 -11.95 9.62
N SER A 241 -6.80 -12.95 10.39
CA SER A 241 -7.39 -14.18 9.86
C SER A 241 -8.69 -13.98 9.07
N ASN A 242 -9.40 -12.87 9.29
CA ASN A 242 -10.61 -12.55 8.52
C ASN A 242 -10.29 -12.25 7.05
N CYS A 243 -9.08 -11.77 6.73
CA CYS A 243 -8.68 -11.41 5.36
C CYS A 243 -7.59 -12.32 4.79
N HIS A 244 -6.99 -13.15 5.64
CA HIS A 244 -5.75 -13.84 5.32
C HIS A 244 -5.83 -15.32 5.64
N ALA A 245 -5.79 -16.14 4.59
CA ALA A 245 -5.82 -17.60 4.70
C ALA A 245 -4.49 -18.23 5.16
N SER A 246 -3.41 -17.46 5.23
CA SER A 246 -2.09 -17.94 5.65
C SER A 246 -1.52 -17.06 6.76
N GLU A 247 -0.53 -17.58 7.48
CA GLU A 247 0.15 -16.87 8.55
C GLU A 247 0.83 -15.58 8.06
N ARG A 248 0.82 -14.53 8.89
CA ARG A 248 1.35 -13.20 8.55
C ARG A 248 2.64 -12.93 9.31
N LYS A 249 3.74 -13.49 8.78
CA LYS A 249 5.09 -13.49 9.36
C LYS A 249 5.80 -12.12 9.42
N TYR A 250 5.10 -10.99 9.27
CA TYR A 250 5.75 -9.68 9.03
C TYR A 250 5.08 -8.47 9.71
N TYR A 251 3.97 -8.66 10.42
CA TYR A 251 3.18 -7.53 10.95
C TYR A 251 2.95 -7.62 12.46
N ILE A 252 2.69 -8.83 12.97
CA ILE A 252 2.56 -9.16 14.41
C ILE A 252 3.25 -10.51 14.63
N ASP A 253 4.56 -10.53 14.42
CA ASP A 253 5.42 -11.70 14.61
C ASP A 253 6.12 -11.66 15.98
N GLU A 254 6.94 -12.68 16.27
CA GLU A 254 7.68 -12.78 17.54
C GLU A 254 8.62 -11.58 17.76
N ASP A 255 9.20 -11.01 16.70
CA ASP A 255 10.12 -9.87 16.83
C ASP A 255 9.40 -8.59 17.26
N VAL A 256 8.18 -8.37 16.76
CA VAL A 256 7.32 -7.27 17.22
C VAL A 256 6.84 -7.50 18.66
N GLN A 257 6.52 -8.75 19.02
CA GLN A 257 6.10 -9.08 20.39
C GLN A 257 7.24 -8.86 21.39
N ASN A 258 8.46 -9.26 21.05
CA ASN A 258 9.64 -8.99 21.88
C ASN A 258 9.85 -7.48 22.11
N LYS A 259 9.57 -6.63 21.10
CA LYS A 259 9.63 -5.17 21.26
C LYS A 259 8.55 -4.65 22.20
N LEU A 260 7.34 -5.19 22.12
CA LEU A 260 6.26 -4.86 23.04
C LEU A 260 6.60 -5.27 24.48
N ASP A 261 7.15 -6.47 24.67
CA ASP A 261 7.59 -6.94 25.98
C ASP A 261 8.71 -6.05 26.55
N ASN A 262 9.69 -5.67 25.72
CA ASN A 262 10.75 -4.74 26.10
C ASN A 262 10.19 -3.36 26.48
N LEU A 263 9.18 -2.87 25.77
CA LEU A 263 8.50 -1.62 26.11
C LEU A 263 7.79 -1.72 27.47
N GLY A 264 7.08 -2.82 27.72
CA GLY A 264 6.47 -3.09 29.02
C GLY A 264 7.48 -3.18 30.17
N GLN A 265 8.64 -3.80 29.91
CA GLN A 265 9.74 -3.86 30.87
C GLN A 265 10.31 -2.46 31.16
N ALA A 266 10.55 -1.64 30.13
CA ALA A 266 11.05 -0.27 30.30
C ALA A 266 10.09 0.60 31.12
N LEU A 267 8.77 0.40 30.97
CA LEU A 267 7.74 1.09 31.75
C LEU A 267 7.66 0.61 33.22
N SER A 268 8.26 -0.54 33.53
CA SER A 268 8.31 -1.10 34.89
C SER A 268 9.58 -0.67 35.65
N GLU A 269 10.52 -0.01 35.00
CA GLU A 269 11.74 0.51 35.63
C GLU A 269 11.44 1.69 36.56
N SER A 270 12.27 1.86 37.60
CA SER A 270 12.17 2.98 38.54
C SER A 270 13.55 3.60 38.80
N PRO A 271 13.83 4.82 38.31
CA PRO A 271 12.94 5.67 37.50
C PRO A 271 12.77 5.12 36.07
N ILE A 272 11.64 5.45 35.42
CA ILE A 272 11.45 5.19 33.99
C ILE A 272 12.46 6.03 33.20
N ASN A 273 13.08 5.43 32.18
CA ASN A 273 13.91 6.14 31.20
C ASN A 273 13.06 6.52 29.96
N PRO A 274 12.73 7.82 29.77
CA PRO A 274 11.90 8.26 28.64
C PRO A 274 12.53 8.01 27.27
N ASP A 275 13.86 8.12 27.15
CA ASP A 275 14.56 7.90 25.89
C ASP A 275 14.48 6.44 25.45
N LYS A 276 14.60 5.51 26.42
CA LYS A 276 14.43 4.07 26.17
C LYS A 276 13.00 3.75 25.71
N VAL A 277 11.99 4.33 26.36
CA VAL A 277 10.58 4.16 25.97
C VAL A 277 10.32 4.74 24.58
N GLY A 278 10.87 5.92 24.27
CA GLY A 278 10.75 6.56 22.97
C GLY A 278 11.37 5.72 21.85
N MET A 279 12.57 5.20 22.06
CA MET A 279 13.26 4.32 21.11
C MET A 279 12.46 3.04 20.82
N LEU A 280 12.00 2.33 21.86
CA LEU A 280 11.21 1.12 21.69
C LEU A 280 9.87 1.38 20.99
N SER A 281 9.23 2.52 21.29
CA SER A 281 8.02 2.95 20.59
C SER A 281 8.30 3.23 19.11
N GLN A 282 9.41 3.88 18.78
CA GLN A 282 9.81 4.09 17.39
C GLN A 282 10.03 2.76 16.66
N GLU A 283 10.73 1.81 17.27
CA GLU A 283 10.96 0.49 16.67
C GLU A 283 9.64 -0.27 16.41
N ILE A 284 8.68 -0.22 17.34
CA ILE A 284 7.34 -0.80 17.12
C ILE A 284 6.62 -0.09 15.97
N GLY A 285 6.72 1.25 15.93
CA GLY A 285 6.14 2.08 14.89
C GLY A 285 6.66 1.73 13.49
N GLU A 286 7.96 1.54 13.35
CA GLU A 286 8.64 1.21 12.09
C GLU A 286 8.40 -0.24 11.67
N GLU A 287 8.55 -1.18 12.61
CA GLU A 287 8.53 -2.61 12.31
C GLU A 287 7.12 -3.20 12.18
N SER A 288 6.10 -2.54 12.75
CA SER A 288 4.72 -2.99 12.68
C SER A 288 3.77 -1.93 12.12
N CYS A 289 3.58 -0.81 12.82
CA CYS A 289 2.51 0.15 12.50
C CYS A 289 2.64 0.70 11.07
N PHE A 290 3.85 1.11 10.67
CA PHE A 290 4.13 1.64 9.34
C PHE A 290 3.80 0.62 8.25
N LYS A 291 4.25 -0.63 8.40
CA LYS A 291 4.04 -1.69 7.41
C LYS A 291 2.55 -2.04 7.28
N CYS A 292 1.84 -2.15 8.41
CA CYS A 292 0.38 -2.36 8.42
C CYS A 292 -0.35 -1.21 7.73
N HIS A 293 -0.01 0.03 8.06
CA HIS A 293 -0.66 1.21 7.51
C HIS A 293 -0.42 1.36 6.02
N LEU A 294 0.80 1.09 5.54
CA LEU A 294 1.15 1.17 4.13
C LEU A 294 0.24 0.29 3.25
N VAL A 295 -0.12 -0.90 3.75
CA VAL A 295 -0.95 -1.86 3.01
C VAL A 295 -2.45 -1.64 3.25
N HIS A 296 -2.86 -1.42 4.50
CA HIS A 296 -4.28 -1.50 4.86
C HIS A 296 -5.01 -0.15 4.90
N VAL A 297 -4.33 0.96 5.21
CA VAL A 297 -5.03 2.27 5.32
C VAL A 297 -5.59 2.74 3.98
N PRO A 298 -4.84 2.70 2.84
CA PRO A 298 -5.42 3.07 1.55
C PRO A 298 -6.65 2.23 1.19
N ALA A 299 -6.62 0.94 1.50
CA ALA A 299 -7.72 0.02 1.25
C ALA A 299 -8.95 0.36 2.11
N ALA A 300 -8.77 0.54 3.42
CA ALA A 300 -9.84 0.88 4.34
C ALA A 300 -10.53 2.21 3.96
N LEU A 301 -9.74 3.26 3.66
CA LEU A 301 -10.27 4.57 3.30
C LEU A 301 -11.03 4.55 1.96
N ALA A 302 -10.57 3.75 1.00
CA ALA A 302 -11.30 3.57 -0.27
C ALA A 302 -12.65 2.86 -0.04
N GLN A 303 -12.68 1.83 0.81
CA GLN A 303 -13.93 1.11 1.15
C GLN A 303 -14.94 1.97 1.89
N GLU A 304 -14.49 2.87 2.77
CA GLU A 304 -15.36 3.85 3.44
C GLU A 304 -16.01 4.79 2.42
N ARG A 305 -15.24 5.27 1.43
CA ARG A 305 -15.77 6.14 0.36
C ARG A 305 -16.80 5.45 -0.52
N GLU A 306 -16.63 4.16 -0.82
CA GLU A 306 -17.67 3.38 -1.50
C GLU A 306 -18.99 3.34 -0.72
N GLY A 307 -18.94 3.36 0.62
CA GLY A 307 -20.12 3.35 1.48
C GLY A 307 -20.86 4.69 1.52
N MET A 308 -20.15 5.80 1.27
CA MET A 308 -20.71 7.16 1.26
C MET A 308 -21.31 7.58 -0.09
N ALA A 309 -21.10 6.79 -1.15
CA ALA A 309 -21.62 7.04 -2.49
C ALA A 309 -23.04 6.47 -2.72
N LYS A 310 -23.72 6.02 -1.66
CA LYS A 310 -25.12 5.59 -1.64
C LYS A 310 -25.96 6.58 -0.87
#